data_AF-A0A3C0K9W6-F1
#
_entry.id   AF-A0A3C0K9W6-F1
#
_cell.length_a   1.000
_cell.length_b   1.000
_cell.length_c   1.000
_cell.angle_alpha   90.00
_cell.angle_beta   90.00
_cell.angle_gamma   90.00
#
_symmetry.space_group_name_H-M   'P 1'
#
loop_
_entity.id
_entity.type
_entity.pdbx_description
1 polymer ?
#
loop_
_entity_poly.entity_id
_entity_poly.type
_entity_poly.pdbx_seq_one_letter_code
_entity_poly.pdbx_strand_id
1 'polypeptide(L)'
;FPSGIYHLAAGGETSWHGYARHIIARARQAGQPLRVSPDRVIPIRSTDYPTQARRPHNSRLDTTRLREAFGLTLPDWREGLDHILQQIL
;
A
#
# COMPACT_ATOMS: atom_id res chain seq x y z
N PHE A 1 1.98 26.39 16.75
CA PHE A 1 1.89 25.26 15.81
C PHE A 1 0.47 24.71 15.85
N PRO A 2 -0.13 24.37 14.70
CA PRO A 2 -1.46 23.76 14.67
C PRO A 2 -1.43 22.42 15.44
N SER A 3 -2.33 22.23 16.41
CA SER A 3 -2.40 21.05 17.28
C SER A 3 -3.70 20.27 17.07
N GLY A 4 -3.67 18.96 17.30
CA GLY A 4 -4.85 18.10 17.17
C GLY A 4 -4.51 16.69 16.68
N ILE A 5 -5.57 15.92 16.43
CA ILE A 5 -5.48 14.57 15.85
C ILE A 5 -5.53 14.69 14.33
N TYR A 6 -4.57 14.04 13.67
CA TYR A 6 -4.45 13.99 12.21
C TYR A 6 -4.34 12.54 11.76
N HIS A 7 -4.94 12.24 10.61
CA HIS A 7 -4.59 11.03 9.88
C HIS A 7 -3.32 11.25 9.08
N LEU A 8 -2.42 10.27 9.11
CA LEU A 8 -1.20 10.24 8.31
C LEU A 8 -1.07 8.86 7.66
N ALA A 9 -1.14 8.85 6.34
CA ALA A 9 -0.88 7.71 5.47
C ALA A 9 -0.33 8.23 4.14
N ALA A 10 0.31 7.36 3.35
CA ALA A 10 0.63 7.70 1.96
C ALA A 10 -0.66 8.02 1.17
N GLY A 11 -0.51 8.77 0.08
CA GLY A 11 -1.58 9.05 -0.86
C GLY A 11 -2.01 7.81 -1.66
N GLY A 12 -3.21 7.89 -2.23
CA GLY A 12 -3.82 6.80 -2.99
C GLY A 12 -4.38 5.68 -2.11
N GLU A 13 -4.81 4.61 -2.74
CA GLU A 13 -5.40 3.44 -2.09
C GLU A 13 -5.13 2.18 -2.91
N THR A 14 -5.12 1.03 -2.24
CA THR A 14 -5.03 -0.28 -2.90
C THR A 14 -5.59 -1.38 -2.00
N SER A 15 -5.74 -2.58 -2.56
CA SER A 15 -6.03 -3.80 -1.80
C SER A 15 -4.74 -4.59 -1.54
N TRP A 16 -4.78 -5.55 -0.61
CA TRP A 16 -3.66 -6.49 -0.41
C TRP A 16 -3.25 -7.21 -1.69
N HIS A 17 -4.23 -7.55 -2.52
CA HIS A 17 -4.01 -8.13 -3.84
C HIS A 17 -3.26 -7.17 -4.77
N GLY A 18 -3.70 -5.91 -4.87
CA GLY A 18 -3.03 -4.89 -5.70
C GLY A 18 -1.60 -4.61 -5.24
N TYR A 19 -1.39 -4.51 -3.93
CA TYR A 19 -0.06 -4.33 -3.33
C TYR A 19 0.89 -5.48 -3.67
N ALA A 20 0.45 -6.73 -3.50
CA ALA A 20 1.24 -7.92 -3.83
C ALA A 20 1.59 -8.01 -5.33
N ARG A 21 0.64 -7.69 -6.22
CA ARG A 21 0.90 -7.64 -7.67
C ARG A 21 1.97 -6.64 -8.02
N HIS A 22 1.94 -5.45 -7.42
CA HIS A 22 2.96 -4.43 -7.63
C HIS A 22 4.34 -4.90 -7.17
N ILE A 23 4.46 -5.49 -5.97
CA ILE A 23 5.73 -6.04 -5.47
C ILE A 23 6.30 -7.09 -6.44
N ILE A 24 5.48 -8.07 -6.85
CA ILE A 24 5.94 -9.14 -7.75
C ILE A 24 6.36 -8.55 -9.11
N ALA A 25 5.64 -7.56 -9.63
CA ALA A 25 6.01 -6.89 -10.86
C ALA A 25 7.39 -6.23 -10.76
N ARG A 26 7.63 -5.47 -9.69
CA ARG A 26 8.92 -4.77 -9.47
C ARG A 26 10.07 -5.74 -9.22
N ALA A 27 9.86 -6.79 -8.42
CA ALA A 27 10.87 -7.81 -8.19
C ALA A 27 11.28 -8.55 -9.48
N ARG A 28 10.33 -8.87 -10.35
CA ARG A 28 10.63 -9.46 -11.67
C ARG A 28 11.38 -8.50 -12.59
N GLN A 29 10.99 -7.22 -12.61
CA GLN A 29 11.71 -6.19 -13.37
C GLN A 29 13.16 -6.03 -12.90
N ALA A 30 13.42 -6.21 -11.61
CA ALA A 30 14.76 -6.23 -11.02
C ALA A 30 15.52 -7.56 -11.27
N GLY A 31 14.97 -8.50 -12.03
CA GLY A 31 15.65 -9.76 -12.38
C GLY A 31 15.60 -10.83 -11.29
N GLN A 32 14.80 -10.66 -10.23
CA GLN A 32 14.66 -11.69 -9.20
C GLN A 32 14.07 -12.98 -9.78
N PRO A 33 14.57 -14.17 -9.38
CA PRO A 33 14.19 -15.46 -9.96
C PRO A 33 12.81 -15.94 -9.45
N LEU A 34 11.78 -15.11 -9.59
CA LEU A 34 10.42 -15.42 -9.19
C LEU A 34 9.73 -16.29 -10.24
N ARG A 35 9.18 -17.43 -9.79
CA ARG A 35 8.37 -18.32 -10.64
C ARG A 35 6.99 -17.76 -10.94
N VAL A 36 6.45 -16.94 -10.02
CA VAL A 36 5.10 -16.37 -10.12
C VAL A 36 5.13 -15.07 -10.94
N SER A 37 4.14 -14.87 -11.83
CA SER A 37 3.90 -13.58 -12.48
C SER A 37 2.82 -12.78 -11.74
N PRO A 38 2.77 -11.45 -11.89
CA PRO A 38 1.77 -10.62 -11.21
C PRO A 38 0.33 -11.07 -11.50
N ASP A 39 0.05 -11.55 -12.72
CA ASP A 39 -1.30 -12.00 -13.12
C ASP A 39 -1.69 -13.37 -12.53
N ARG A 40 -0.74 -14.06 -11.89
CA ARG A 40 -0.98 -15.31 -11.15
C ARG A 40 -1.25 -15.08 -9.67
N VAL A 41 -1.30 -13.83 -9.21
CA VAL A 41 -1.80 -13.48 -7.88
C VAL A 41 -3.33 -13.44 -7.96
N ILE A 42 -3.98 -14.47 -7.42
CA ILE A 42 -5.43 -14.62 -7.51
C ILE A 42 -6.07 -13.92 -6.29
N PRO A 43 -7.02 -12.98 -6.48
CA PRO A 43 -7.72 -12.36 -5.37
C PRO A 43 -8.65 -13.37 -4.68
N ILE A 44 -8.77 -13.23 -3.36
CA ILE A 44 -9.75 -13.95 -2.55
C ILE A 44 -10.57 -12.96 -1.73
N ARG A 45 -11.76 -13.36 -1.27
CA ARG A 45 -12.54 -12.56 -0.32
C ARG A 45 -11.96 -12.75 1.08
N SER A 46 -12.14 -11.75 1.94
CA SER A 46 -11.75 -11.88 3.36
C SER A 46 -12.47 -13.04 4.07
N THR A 47 -13.66 -13.44 3.59
CA THR A 47 -14.40 -14.60 4.10
C THR A 47 -13.78 -15.93 3.72
N ASP A 48 -13.02 -15.97 2.62
CA ASP A 48 -12.36 -17.19 2.15
C ASP A 48 -11.08 -17.49 2.98
N TYR A 49 -10.64 -16.54 3.80
CA TYR A 49 -9.52 -16.70 4.74
C TYR A 49 -9.81 -15.99 6.09
N PRO A 50 -10.59 -16.61 6.99
CA PRO A 50 -11.04 -15.96 8.22
C PRO A 50 -9.91 -15.78 9.23
N THR A 51 -9.88 -14.63 9.90
CA THR A 51 -8.95 -14.31 10.98
C THR A 51 -9.68 -14.10 12.30
N GLN A 52 -9.05 -14.42 13.43
CA GLN A 52 -9.67 -14.28 14.77
C GLN A 52 -10.19 -12.87 15.05
N ALA A 53 -9.43 -11.84 14.69
CA ALA A 53 -9.86 -10.45 14.81
C ALA A 53 -10.48 -9.96 13.50
N ARG A 54 -11.62 -9.28 13.61
CA ARG A 54 -12.32 -8.67 12.47
C ARG A 54 -11.44 -7.58 11.84
N ARG A 55 -11.24 -7.66 10.53
CA ARG A 55 -10.52 -6.65 9.76
C ARG A 55 -11.53 -5.70 9.10
N PRO A 56 -11.31 -4.38 9.13
CA PRO A 56 -12.18 -3.44 8.43
C PRO A 56 -12.08 -3.64 6.91
N HIS A 57 -13.21 -3.50 6.22
CA HIS A 57 -13.26 -3.54 4.75
C HIS A 57 -12.75 -2.24 4.12
N ASN A 58 -12.79 -1.13 4.86
CA ASN A 58 -12.32 0.17 4.41
C ASN A 58 -11.39 0.77 5.47
N SER A 59 -10.10 0.82 5.16
CA SER A 59 -9.06 1.41 6.01
C SER A 59 -8.52 2.73 5.45
N ARG A 60 -9.22 3.33 4.48
CA ARG A 60 -8.79 4.59 3.87
C ARG A 60 -8.90 5.71 4.88
N LEU A 61 -7.87 6.55 4.92
CA LEU A 61 -7.80 7.69 5.82
C LEU A 61 -7.77 8.98 5.01
N ASP A 62 -8.68 9.89 5.30
CA ASP A 62 -8.62 11.25 4.75
C ASP A 62 -7.53 12.04 5.48
N THR A 63 -6.49 12.42 4.73
CA THR A 63 -5.32 13.16 5.20
C THR A 63 -5.39 14.66 4.90
N THR A 64 -6.51 15.17 4.38
CA THR A 64 -6.68 16.58 3.96
C THR A 64 -6.34 17.56 5.07
N ARG A 65 -6.83 17.32 6.29
CA ARG A 65 -6.53 18.15 7.46
C ARG A 65 -5.02 18.27 7.73
N LEU A 66 -4.25 17.21 7.55
CA LEU A 66 -2.79 17.22 7.76
C LEU A 66 -2.10 18.02 6.65
N ARG A 67 -2.45 17.74 5.39
CA ARG A 67 -1.85 18.38 4.22
C ARG A 67 -2.02 19.89 4.25
N GLU A 68 -3.24 20.35 4.57
CA GLU A 68 -3.56 21.78 4.67
C GLU A 68 -2.89 22.45 5.87
N ALA A 69 -2.93 21.83 7.06
CA ALA A 69 -2.40 22.43 8.27
C ALA A 69 -0.88 22.62 8.24
N PHE A 70 -0.15 21.75 7.51
CA PHE A 70 1.31 21.76 7.48
C PHE A 70 1.91 22.06 6.10
N GLY A 71 1.08 22.31 5.06
CA GLY A 71 1.55 22.55 3.70
C GLY A 71 2.30 21.37 3.08
N LEU A 72 1.92 20.14 3.46
CA LEU A 72 2.61 18.92 3.04
C LEU A 72 1.92 18.25 1.85
N THR A 73 2.74 17.64 0.99
CA THR A 73 2.26 16.67 0.00
C THR A 73 2.61 15.26 0.48
N LEU A 74 1.63 14.36 0.47
CA LEU A 74 1.84 12.95 0.79
C LEU A 74 1.91 12.17 -0.53
N PRO A 75 3.06 11.55 -0.86
CA PRO A 75 3.26 10.89 -2.15
C PRO A 75 2.37 9.65 -2.30
N ASP A 76 2.18 9.20 -3.54
CA ASP A 76 1.44 7.95 -3.79
C ASP A 76 2.16 6.76 -3.12
N TRP A 77 1.39 5.81 -2.57
CA TRP A 77 1.94 4.64 -1.88
C TRP A 77 2.97 3.85 -2.70
N ARG A 78 2.89 3.88 -4.04
CA ARG A 78 3.84 3.21 -4.94
C ARG A 78 5.22 3.82 -4.86
N GLU A 79 5.35 5.13 -4.65
CA GLU A 79 6.64 5.81 -4.59
C GLU A 79 7.47 5.32 -3.39
N GLY A 80 6.86 5.28 -2.21
CA GLY A 80 7.53 4.76 -1.00
C GLY A 80 7.88 3.28 -1.10
N LEU A 81 6.97 2.48 -1.67
CA LEU A 81 7.22 1.06 -1.89
C LEU A 81 8.38 0.84 -2.88
N ASP A 82 8.36 1.53 -4.01
CA ASP A 82 9.38 1.43 -5.05
C ASP A 82 10.76 1.83 -4.52
N HIS A 83 10.83 2.88 -3.70
CA HIS A 83 12.06 3.30 -3.05
C HIS A 83 12.66 2.18 -2.19
N ILE A 84 11.85 1.53 -1.34
CA ILE A 84 12.33 0.42 -0.51
C ILE A 84 12.73 -0.77 -1.37
N LEU A 85 11.95 -1.12 -2.40
CA LEU A 85 12.26 -2.23 -3.30
C LEU A 85 13.58 -2.01 -4.04
N GLN A 86 13.91 -0.77 -4.46
CA GLN A 86 15.21 -0.45 -5.05
C GLN A 86 16.39 -0.68 -4.11
N GLN A 87 16.18 -0.65 -2.79
CA GLN A 87 17.25 -0.83 -1.80
C GLN A 87 17.48 -2.29 -1.42
N ILE A 88 16.46 -3.16 -1.58
CA ILE A 88 16.50 -4.54 -1.07
C ILE A 88 16.50 -5.62 -2.16
N LEU A 89 16.31 -5.25 -3.43
CA LEU A 89 16.32 -6.15 -4.58
C LEU A 89 17.65 -6.07 -5.32
#